data_AF-A0A381ZHZ0-F1
#
_entry.id   AF-A0A381ZHZ0-F1
#
_cell.length_a   1.000
_cell.length_b   1.000
_cell.length_c   1.000
_cell.angle_alpha   90.00
_cell.angle_beta   90.00
_cell.angle_gamma   90.00
#
_symmetry.space_group_name_H-M   'P 1'
#
loop_
_entity.id
_entity.type
_entity.pdbx_description
1 polymer ?
#
loop_
_entity_poly.entity_id
_entity_poly.type
_entity_poly.pdbx_seq_one_letter_code
_entity_poly.pdbx_strand_id
1 'polypeptide(L)'
;MKFISFILLFFSFPAAQVYDLSIPENDTASYNYADFRIWLADSVDEFHGIYWFIHHNNGDSRDIVYDENLRDVSSRNDFILMGAHIFNMHMNTGVGDAVIAAMDSFAVISSHPEIQNTPFFINGYSWGGQFGYHFTKWIPERVIGFITQKGGYHDTTDAGLAIEVPGYMFIAENDLPGRIENLTGIFENHRPLGAKWVLAMEQGATHTEITDWNLLNTYFETVASLRLPENPDMSQPVPLNILSDSIAWLGNRPTWEIGSWECYSDSVDSACWFPTRTVGEQWQAFVSEGLATDTSSCYPTYDSTYVYFTVGIHGAGDESNYAVATNNDELINQCRTQLELPTEERVLHINGFLDYGDGGFNQPWSWHIIPNEWVLAEMSIGTCNAPPENVENDLGYWINTVGQLCNWSSYIKEELSGENTFSVTVLNGYGDGFYQPG
;
A
#
# COMPACT_ATOMS: atom_id res chain seq x y z
N MET A 1 -6.46 57.55 -38.49
CA MET A 1 -7.20 56.59 -37.64
C MET A 1 -6.28 55.42 -37.33
N LYS A 2 -5.78 55.30 -36.10
CA LYS A 2 -5.04 54.11 -35.65
C LYS A 2 -6.07 53.17 -35.01
N PHE A 3 -6.28 52.01 -35.62
CA PHE A 3 -7.06 50.93 -35.03
C PHE A 3 -6.25 50.33 -33.88
N ILE A 4 -6.75 50.48 -32.66
CA ILE A 4 -6.24 49.77 -31.49
C ILE A 4 -6.98 48.44 -31.47
N SER A 5 -6.26 47.35 -31.75
CA SER A 5 -6.77 45.99 -31.64
C SER A 5 -6.82 45.62 -30.16
N PHE A 6 -8.01 45.42 -29.62
CA PHE A 6 -8.19 44.86 -28.28
C PHE A 6 -7.96 43.34 -28.37
N ILE A 7 -6.85 42.87 -27.79
CA ILE A 7 -6.65 41.45 -27.53
C ILE A 7 -7.49 41.11 -26.30
N LEU A 8 -8.60 40.41 -26.51
CA LEU A 8 -9.35 39.76 -25.43
C LEU A 8 -8.55 38.54 -24.97
N LEU A 9 -7.86 38.67 -23.83
CA LEU A 9 -7.33 37.54 -23.08
C LEU A 9 -8.51 36.84 -22.39
N PHE A 10 -8.91 35.69 -22.92
CA PHE A 10 -9.78 34.75 -22.20
C PHE A 10 -8.93 34.08 -21.12
N PHE A 11 -9.17 34.44 -19.86
CA PHE A 11 -8.73 33.63 -18.73
C PHE A 11 -9.79 32.54 -18.53
N SER A 12 -9.53 31.34 -19.05
CA SER A 12 -10.20 30.12 -18.58
C SER A 12 -9.67 29.83 -17.18
N PHE A 13 -10.46 30.13 -16.17
CA PHE A 13 -10.23 29.58 -14.84
C PHE A 13 -10.58 28.09 -14.92
N PRO A 14 -9.64 27.16 -14.67
CA PRO A 14 -9.99 25.75 -14.46
C PRO A 14 -10.93 25.71 -13.25
N ALA A 15 -12.13 25.19 -13.47
CA ALA A 15 -13.13 25.00 -12.43
C ALA A 15 -13.31 23.49 -12.28
N ALA A 16 -12.80 22.96 -11.15
CA ALA A 16 -12.83 21.54 -10.87
C ALA A 16 -14.24 20.99 -11.05
N GLN A 17 -14.35 19.81 -11.67
CA GLN A 17 -15.62 19.34 -12.20
C GLN A 17 -16.24 18.32 -11.25
N VAL A 18 -17.51 18.56 -10.89
CA VAL A 18 -18.33 17.66 -10.08
C VAL A 18 -19.41 17.09 -10.98
N TYR A 19 -19.54 15.77 -10.99
CA TYR A 19 -20.55 15.07 -11.77
C TYR A 19 -21.45 14.25 -10.86
N ASP A 20 -22.74 14.33 -11.10
CA ASP A 20 -23.77 13.54 -10.43
C ASP A 20 -24.36 12.53 -11.41
N LEU A 21 -24.58 11.31 -10.93
CA LEU A 21 -25.20 10.26 -11.72
C LEU A 21 -26.07 9.38 -10.83
N SER A 22 -27.22 8.98 -11.34
CA SER A 22 -28.07 7.95 -10.74
C SER A 22 -28.20 6.78 -11.71
N ILE A 23 -27.95 5.57 -11.22
CA ILE A 23 -28.21 4.35 -11.98
C ILE A 23 -29.55 3.76 -11.49
N PRO A 24 -30.60 3.79 -12.33
CA PRO A 24 -31.89 3.24 -11.94
C PRO A 24 -31.85 1.71 -11.88
N GLU A 25 -32.69 1.14 -11.02
CA GLU A 25 -32.92 -0.31 -11.01
C GLU A 25 -33.37 -0.79 -12.41
N ASN A 26 -32.92 -1.99 -12.79
CA ASN A 26 -33.36 -2.67 -14.00
C ASN A 26 -34.22 -3.90 -13.63
N ASP A 27 -34.81 -4.57 -14.63
CA ASP A 27 -35.74 -5.69 -14.43
C ASP A 27 -35.14 -6.89 -13.65
N THR A 28 -33.82 -6.95 -13.52
CA THR A 28 -33.09 -8.00 -12.79
C THR A 28 -32.50 -7.55 -11.46
N ALA A 29 -32.53 -6.24 -11.18
CA ALA A 29 -31.99 -5.64 -9.96
C ALA A 29 -33.02 -5.61 -8.83
N SER A 30 -32.54 -5.58 -7.58
CA SER A 30 -33.37 -5.42 -6.38
C SER A 30 -32.81 -4.39 -5.39
N TYR A 31 -32.00 -3.44 -5.89
CA TYR A 31 -31.64 -2.23 -5.17
C TYR A 31 -32.62 -1.10 -5.53
N ASN A 32 -32.96 -0.20 -4.60
CA ASN A 32 -33.92 0.87 -4.85
C ASN A 32 -33.31 2.15 -5.44
N TYR A 33 -32.07 2.47 -5.07
CA TYR A 33 -31.35 3.63 -5.58
C TYR A 33 -29.85 3.36 -5.55
N ALA A 34 -29.13 3.95 -6.50
CA ALA A 34 -27.68 3.95 -6.61
C ALA A 34 -27.26 5.29 -7.21
N ASP A 35 -27.04 6.26 -6.34
CA ASP A 35 -26.66 7.63 -6.71
C ASP A 35 -25.19 7.86 -6.37
N PHE A 36 -24.47 8.46 -7.30
CA PHE A 36 -23.03 8.68 -7.21
C PHE A 36 -22.72 10.16 -7.49
N ARG A 37 -21.69 10.66 -6.81
CA ARG A 37 -21.08 11.94 -7.14
C ARG A 37 -19.57 11.77 -7.16
N ILE A 38 -18.94 12.25 -8.22
CA ILE A 38 -17.48 12.29 -8.33
C ILE A 38 -16.98 13.73 -8.42
N TRP A 39 -15.76 13.94 -7.97
CA TRP A 39 -14.98 15.14 -8.22
C TRP A 39 -13.69 14.78 -8.94
N LEU A 40 -13.42 15.51 -10.02
CA LEU A 40 -12.22 15.42 -10.83
C LEU A 40 -11.37 16.67 -10.61
N ALA A 41 -10.10 16.48 -10.27
CA ALA A 41 -9.15 17.56 -10.15
C ALA A 41 -8.69 18.04 -11.53
N ASP A 42 -8.75 19.35 -11.80
CA ASP A 42 -8.28 19.90 -13.09
C ASP A 42 -6.76 19.78 -13.30
N SER A 43 -6.01 19.47 -12.23
CA SER A 43 -4.57 19.28 -12.27
C SER A 43 -4.14 17.88 -12.71
N VAL A 44 -5.10 16.95 -12.86
CA VAL A 44 -4.85 15.54 -13.18
C VAL A 44 -5.31 15.30 -14.62
N ASP A 45 -4.36 14.90 -15.48
CA ASP A 45 -4.62 14.64 -16.90
C ASP A 45 -5.17 13.22 -17.14
N GLU A 46 -4.79 12.25 -16.30
CA GLU A 46 -5.24 10.87 -16.34
C GLU A 46 -5.39 10.35 -14.91
N PHE A 47 -6.55 9.77 -14.57
CA PHE A 47 -6.82 9.24 -13.24
C PHE A 47 -6.42 7.77 -13.12
N HIS A 48 -5.76 7.39 -12.02
CA HIS A 48 -5.26 6.02 -11.80
C HIS A 48 -6.04 5.24 -10.74
N GLY A 49 -6.98 5.88 -10.06
CA GLY A 49 -7.82 5.20 -9.08
C GLY A 49 -9.01 6.04 -8.62
N ILE A 50 -9.89 5.42 -7.84
CA ILE A 50 -11.05 6.06 -7.21
C ILE A 50 -10.91 5.92 -5.70
N TYR A 51 -10.80 7.04 -4.98
CA TYR A 51 -10.96 7.06 -3.54
C TYR A 51 -12.47 7.17 -3.24
N TRP A 52 -13.05 6.07 -2.79
CA TRP A 52 -14.47 5.97 -2.54
C TRP A 52 -14.76 5.94 -1.05
N PHE A 53 -15.41 6.98 -0.54
CA PHE A 53 -15.90 6.98 0.83
C PHE A 53 -17.41 6.69 0.90
N ILE A 54 -17.82 5.88 1.87
CA ILE A 54 -19.22 5.48 2.09
C ILE A 54 -19.61 5.64 3.56
N HIS A 55 -20.66 6.43 3.82
CA HIS A 55 -21.20 6.64 5.15
C HIS A 55 -21.96 5.41 5.70
N HIS A 56 -22.44 5.57 6.93
CA HIS A 56 -23.29 4.61 7.64
C HIS A 56 -24.64 4.36 6.95
N ASN A 57 -25.46 3.48 7.54
CA ASN A 57 -26.75 3.08 7.01
C ASN A 57 -27.66 4.30 6.77
N ASN A 58 -28.34 4.35 5.62
CA ASN A 58 -29.13 5.50 5.15
C ASN A 58 -28.35 6.83 5.04
N GLY A 59 -27.01 6.79 5.06
CA GLY A 59 -26.16 7.95 4.85
C GLY A 59 -26.04 8.26 3.36
N ASP A 60 -25.89 9.56 3.05
CA ASP A 60 -25.55 10.03 1.72
C ASP A 60 -24.15 10.64 1.78
N SER A 61 -23.18 9.97 1.17
CA SER A 61 -21.78 10.41 1.15
C SER A 61 -21.42 11.24 -0.06
N ARG A 62 -22.38 11.61 -0.93
CA ARG A 62 -22.05 12.40 -2.13
C ARG A 62 -21.45 13.76 -1.81
N ASP A 63 -21.76 14.35 -0.65
CA ASP A 63 -21.20 15.66 -0.26
C ASP A 63 -19.73 15.60 0.20
N ILE A 64 -19.13 14.42 0.38
CA ILE A 64 -17.69 14.31 0.67
C ILE A 64 -16.84 14.97 -0.41
N VAL A 65 -17.38 15.07 -1.64
CA VAL A 65 -16.60 15.58 -2.78
C VAL A 65 -16.29 17.07 -2.63
N TYR A 66 -16.81 17.72 -1.58
CA TYR A 66 -16.51 19.10 -1.19
C TYR A 66 -15.53 19.20 -0.03
N ASP A 67 -15.12 18.10 0.59
CA ASP A 67 -14.12 18.08 1.65
C ASP A 67 -12.73 18.39 1.07
N GLU A 68 -12.10 19.45 1.57
CA GLU A 68 -10.81 19.92 1.05
C GLU A 68 -9.66 18.96 1.34
N ASN A 69 -9.68 18.24 2.46
CA ASN A 69 -8.63 17.28 2.80
C ASN A 69 -8.74 16.03 1.94
N LEU A 70 -9.96 15.55 1.69
CA LEU A 70 -10.19 14.41 0.80
C LEU A 70 -9.86 14.76 -0.66
N ARG A 71 -10.14 15.99 -1.09
CA ARG A 71 -9.72 16.49 -2.40
C ARG A 71 -8.21 16.53 -2.54
N ASP A 72 -7.51 17.05 -1.53
CA ASP A 72 -6.04 17.14 -1.52
C ASP A 72 -5.40 15.75 -1.61
N VAL A 73 -5.83 14.80 -0.77
CA VAL A 73 -5.27 13.45 -0.81
C VAL A 73 -5.62 12.71 -2.10
N SER A 74 -6.81 12.93 -2.67
CA SER A 74 -7.18 12.31 -3.95
C SER A 74 -6.37 12.90 -5.10
N SER A 75 -6.28 14.22 -5.24
CA SER A 75 -5.59 14.83 -6.37
C SER A 75 -4.08 14.63 -6.36
N ARG A 76 -3.43 14.63 -5.18
CA ARG A 76 -1.97 14.39 -5.11
C ARG A 76 -1.56 12.95 -5.37
N ASN A 77 -2.52 12.04 -5.47
CA ASN A 77 -2.31 10.64 -5.84
C ASN A 77 -2.92 10.30 -7.22
N ASP A 78 -3.42 11.29 -7.98
CA ASP A 78 -4.11 11.11 -9.26
C ASP A 78 -5.42 10.29 -9.17
N PHE A 79 -6.16 10.44 -8.06
CA PHE A 79 -7.41 9.73 -7.78
C PHE A 79 -8.64 10.61 -7.96
N ILE A 80 -9.72 9.96 -8.36
CA ILE A 80 -11.09 10.49 -8.36
C ILE A 80 -11.63 10.41 -6.94
N LEU A 81 -12.21 11.49 -6.42
CA LEU A 81 -12.95 11.44 -5.16
C LEU A 81 -14.41 11.10 -5.43
N MET A 82 -14.89 9.99 -4.87
CA MET A 82 -16.26 9.53 -5.07
C MET A 82 -17.03 9.37 -3.77
N GLY A 83 -18.22 9.95 -3.71
CA GLY A 83 -19.22 9.69 -2.69
C GLY A 83 -20.46 9.04 -3.30
N ALA A 84 -21.25 8.36 -2.47
CA ALA A 84 -22.45 7.66 -2.93
C ALA A 84 -23.61 7.66 -1.93
N HIS A 85 -24.81 7.48 -2.46
CA HIS A 85 -26.03 7.16 -1.73
C HIS A 85 -26.59 5.89 -2.36
N ILE A 86 -26.44 4.77 -1.67
CA ILE A 86 -26.69 3.44 -2.22
C ILE A 86 -27.64 2.67 -1.31
N PHE A 87 -28.61 2.01 -1.94
CA PHE A 87 -29.45 1.03 -1.28
C PHE A 87 -28.89 -0.37 -1.52
N ASN A 88 -28.83 -1.17 -0.46
CA ASN A 88 -28.35 -2.56 -0.46
C ASN A 88 -26.82 -2.70 -0.51
N MET A 89 -26.31 -3.75 0.13
CA MET A 89 -24.88 -4.10 0.18
C MET A 89 -24.62 -5.53 -0.27
N HIS A 90 -25.64 -6.23 -0.75
CA HIS A 90 -25.52 -7.59 -1.27
C HIS A 90 -25.33 -7.52 -2.78
N MET A 91 -24.13 -7.89 -3.26
CA MET A 91 -23.74 -7.69 -4.67
C MET A 91 -24.68 -8.41 -5.65
N ASN A 92 -25.28 -9.52 -5.25
CA ASN A 92 -26.27 -10.27 -6.05
C ASN A 92 -27.59 -9.53 -6.30
N THR A 93 -27.82 -8.36 -5.69
CA THR A 93 -28.98 -7.52 -6.01
C THR A 93 -28.76 -6.65 -7.24
N GLY A 94 -27.58 -6.72 -7.86
CA GLY A 94 -27.17 -5.88 -8.99
C GLY A 94 -26.60 -4.51 -8.57
N VAL A 95 -26.40 -4.28 -7.27
CA VAL A 95 -25.85 -3.00 -6.79
C VAL A 95 -24.37 -2.84 -7.17
N GLY A 96 -23.60 -3.93 -7.22
CA GLY A 96 -22.22 -3.91 -7.73
C GLY A 96 -22.17 -3.53 -9.20
N ASP A 97 -23.04 -4.12 -10.02
CA ASP A 97 -23.16 -3.78 -11.45
C ASP A 97 -23.53 -2.30 -11.66
N ALA A 98 -24.36 -1.73 -10.77
CA ALA A 98 -24.71 -0.31 -10.83
C ALA A 98 -23.49 0.61 -10.61
N VAL A 99 -22.56 0.23 -9.72
CA VAL A 99 -21.30 0.96 -9.52
C VAL A 99 -20.45 0.94 -10.80
N ILE A 100 -20.32 -0.23 -11.43
CA ILE A 100 -19.53 -0.37 -12.67
C ILE A 100 -20.17 0.44 -13.80
N ALA A 101 -21.49 0.36 -13.97
CA ALA A 101 -22.22 1.15 -14.96
C ALA A 101 -22.12 2.67 -14.71
N ALA A 102 -22.00 3.08 -13.45
CA ALA A 102 -21.75 4.47 -13.10
C ALA A 102 -20.38 4.93 -13.59
N MET A 103 -19.34 4.10 -13.45
CA MET A 103 -18.00 4.44 -13.94
C MET A 103 -17.95 4.54 -15.46
N ASP A 104 -18.60 3.61 -16.17
CA ASP A 104 -18.76 3.69 -17.64
C ASP A 104 -19.42 5.02 -18.07
N SER A 105 -20.45 5.43 -17.33
CA SER A 105 -21.17 6.67 -17.62
C SER A 105 -20.35 7.91 -17.29
N PHE A 106 -19.62 7.90 -16.16
CA PHE A 106 -18.70 8.98 -15.79
C PHE A 106 -17.60 9.18 -16.81
N ALA A 107 -17.03 8.08 -17.33
CA ALA A 107 -16.03 8.12 -18.38
C ALA A 107 -16.50 8.90 -19.62
N VAL A 108 -17.77 8.67 -20.02
CA VAL A 108 -18.39 9.35 -21.16
C VAL A 108 -18.70 10.82 -20.86
N ILE A 109 -19.37 11.12 -19.75
CA ILE A 109 -19.87 12.49 -19.49
C ILE A 109 -18.76 13.46 -19.07
N SER A 110 -17.68 12.96 -18.50
CA SER A 110 -16.52 13.75 -18.11
C SER A 110 -15.47 13.88 -19.22
N SER A 111 -15.59 13.08 -20.29
CA SER A 111 -14.57 12.95 -21.34
C SER A 111 -13.23 12.39 -20.86
N HIS A 112 -13.25 11.60 -19.79
CA HIS A 112 -12.12 10.85 -19.24
C HIS A 112 -12.36 9.33 -19.44
N PRO A 113 -12.05 8.77 -20.62
CA PRO A 113 -12.31 7.35 -20.93
C PRO A 113 -11.62 6.37 -19.96
N GLU A 114 -10.51 6.76 -19.34
CA GLU A 114 -9.76 5.98 -18.36
C GLU A 114 -10.57 5.57 -17.12
N ILE A 115 -11.58 6.36 -16.74
CA ILE A 115 -12.43 6.12 -15.55
C ILE A 115 -13.11 4.75 -15.58
N GLN A 116 -13.41 4.25 -16.78
CA GLN A 116 -14.00 2.92 -16.95
C GLN A 116 -13.15 1.81 -16.30
N ASN A 117 -11.83 1.96 -16.35
CA ASN A 117 -10.87 0.95 -15.93
C ASN A 117 -10.20 1.24 -14.59
N THR A 118 -10.39 2.44 -14.02
CA THR A 118 -9.81 2.80 -12.73
C THR A 118 -10.25 1.83 -11.63
N PRO A 119 -9.31 1.29 -10.82
CA PRO A 119 -9.63 0.49 -9.65
C PRO A 119 -10.03 1.37 -8.46
N PHE A 120 -10.62 0.74 -7.44
CA PHE A 120 -11.19 1.41 -6.27
C PHE A 120 -10.30 1.24 -5.04
N PHE A 121 -10.15 2.30 -4.26
CA PHE A 121 -9.82 2.22 -2.84
C PHE A 121 -11.06 2.62 -2.04
N ILE A 122 -11.54 1.76 -1.14
CA ILE A 122 -12.83 1.96 -0.48
C ILE A 122 -12.65 2.23 1.01
N ASN A 123 -13.13 3.36 1.50
CA ASN A 123 -13.17 3.70 2.92
C ASN A 123 -14.63 3.77 3.41
N GLY A 124 -15.05 2.79 4.21
CA GLY A 124 -16.44 2.64 4.60
C GLY A 124 -16.66 2.72 6.11
N TYR A 125 -17.61 3.54 6.54
CA TYR A 125 -18.06 3.62 7.93
C TYR A 125 -19.36 2.86 8.19
N SER A 126 -19.36 2.01 9.21
CA SER A 126 -20.49 1.20 9.70
C SER A 126 -21.12 0.33 8.62
N TRP A 127 -22.20 0.78 8.00
CA TRP A 127 -22.82 0.09 6.86
C TRP A 127 -21.98 0.24 5.59
N GLY A 128 -21.38 1.41 5.37
CA GLY A 128 -20.44 1.62 4.27
C GLY A 128 -19.22 0.70 4.35
N GLY A 129 -18.77 0.37 5.56
CA GLY A 129 -17.69 -0.62 5.78
C GLY A 129 -18.09 -2.02 5.35
N GLN A 130 -19.35 -2.41 5.61
CA GLN A 130 -19.91 -3.69 5.16
C GLN A 130 -20.02 -3.72 3.63
N PHE A 131 -20.51 -2.64 3.02
CA PHE A 131 -20.55 -2.50 1.57
C PHE A 131 -19.14 -2.64 0.96
N GLY A 132 -18.16 -1.88 1.46
CA GLY A 132 -16.81 -1.87 0.91
C GLY A 132 -16.14 -3.24 0.95
N TYR A 133 -16.29 -3.96 2.07
CA TYR A 133 -15.83 -5.34 2.17
C TYR A 133 -16.58 -6.28 1.22
N HIS A 134 -17.90 -6.20 1.11
CA HIS A 134 -18.67 -7.06 0.17
C HIS A 134 -18.33 -6.78 -1.30
N PHE A 135 -18.11 -5.51 -1.66
CA PHE A 135 -17.69 -5.13 -3.00
C PHE A 135 -16.29 -5.70 -3.29
N THR A 136 -15.38 -5.63 -2.32
CA THR A 136 -14.05 -6.24 -2.41
C THR A 136 -14.12 -7.75 -2.57
N LYS A 137 -15.00 -8.46 -1.84
CA LYS A 137 -15.22 -9.90 -2.03
C LYS A 137 -15.73 -10.25 -3.44
N TRP A 138 -16.51 -9.36 -4.04
CA TRP A 138 -17.18 -9.62 -5.31
C TRP A 138 -16.29 -9.42 -6.53
N ILE A 139 -15.43 -8.40 -6.52
CA ILE A 139 -14.56 -8.07 -7.64
C ILE A 139 -13.16 -7.62 -7.16
N PRO A 140 -12.41 -8.49 -6.44
CA PRO A 140 -11.15 -8.13 -5.79
C PRO A 140 -10.10 -7.58 -6.77
N GLU A 141 -10.13 -7.99 -8.04
CA GLU A 141 -9.23 -7.50 -9.10
C GLU A 141 -9.42 -6.02 -9.44
N ARG A 142 -10.55 -5.42 -9.05
CA ARG A 142 -10.83 -3.98 -9.21
C ARG A 142 -10.60 -3.19 -7.93
N VAL A 143 -10.06 -3.78 -6.86
CA VAL A 143 -9.88 -3.11 -5.57
C VAL A 143 -8.40 -3.05 -5.18
N ILE A 144 -7.89 -1.83 -5.05
CA ILE A 144 -6.53 -1.52 -4.60
C ILE A 144 -6.37 -1.93 -3.13
N GLY A 145 -7.31 -1.49 -2.30
CA GLY A 145 -7.37 -1.73 -0.86
C GLY A 145 -8.70 -1.26 -0.27
N PHE A 146 -8.97 -1.62 0.98
CA PHE A 146 -10.17 -1.18 1.67
C PHE A 146 -9.94 -0.87 3.15
N ILE A 147 -10.77 0.02 3.68
CA ILE A 147 -10.93 0.31 5.10
C ILE A 147 -12.38 0.03 5.46
N THR A 148 -12.60 -0.78 6.49
CA THR A 148 -13.93 -1.02 7.07
C THR A 148 -13.93 -0.62 8.54
N GLN A 149 -14.80 0.33 8.88
CA GLN A 149 -14.87 0.89 10.21
C GLN A 149 -16.16 0.46 10.91
N LYS A 150 -16.04 -0.35 11.97
CA LYS A 150 -17.09 -0.63 12.96
C LYS A 150 -18.41 -1.20 12.40
N GLY A 151 -18.40 -1.86 11.25
CA GLY A 151 -19.56 -2.56 10.71
C GLY A 151 -19.93 -3.82 11.53
N GLY A 152 -21.13 -4.37 11.32
CA GLY A 152 -21.66 -5.45 12.16
C GLY A 152 -22.32 -6.63 11.47
N TYR A 153 -22.53 -6.56 10.16
CA TYR A 153 -23.17 -7.63 9.37
C TYR A 153 -22.37 -7.94 8.10
N HIS A 154 -21.05 -7.94 8.22
CA HIS A 154 -20.18 -8.41 7.14
C HIS A 154 -20.40 -9.91 6.89
N ASP A 155 -20.27 -10.31 5.64
CA ASP A 155 -20.23 -11.71 5.22
C ASP A 155 -18.99 -12.42 5.75
N THR A 156 -19.21 -13.29 6.75
CA THR A 156 -18.15 -14.04 7.43
C THR A 156 -17.75 -15.32 6.72
N THR A 157 -18.31 -15.62 5.54
CA THR A 157 -17.89 -16.76 4.73
C THR A 157 -16.53 -16.51 4.08
N ASP A 158 -15.95 -17.56 3.50
CA ASP A 158 -14.68 -17.52 2.75
C ASP A 158 -14.56 -16.28 1.85
N ALA A 159 -13.41 -15.61 1.93
CA ALA A 159 -13.11 -14.39 1.19
C ALA A 159 -12.46 -14.59 -0.18
N GLY A 160 -12.13 -15.83 -0.56
CA GLY A 160 -11.51 -16.13 -1.84
C GLY A 160 -10.30 -15.23 -2.12
N LEU A 161 -10.23 -14.65 -3.31
CA LEU A 161 -9.13 -13.77 -3.72
C LEU A 161 -9.11 -12.41 -2.99
N ALA A 162 -10.15 -12.04 -2.22
CA ALA A 162 -10.13 -10.79 -1.46
C ALA A 162 -9.14 -10.80 -0.28
N ILE A 163 -8.62 -11.97 0.11
CA ILE A 163 -7.52 -12.06 1.09
C ILE A 163 -6.24 -11.38 0.57
N GLU A 164 -6.07 -11.30 -0.75
CA GLU A 164 -4.93 -10.65 -1.43
C GLU A 164 -5.07 -9.14 -1.52
N VAL A 165 -6.25 -8.60 -1.20
CA VAL A 165 -6.52 -7.15 -1.17
C VAL A 165 -6.20 -6.63 0.24
N PRO A 166 -5.25 -5.69 0.39
CA PRO A 166 -4.97 -5.09 1.68
C PRO A 166 -6.22 -4.49 2.33
N GLY A 167 -6.48 -4.87 3.58
CA GLY A 167 -7.67 -4.47 4.33
C GLY A 167 -7.33 -3.91 5.71
N TYR A 168 -7.93 -2.77 6.08
CA TYR A 168 -7.83 -2.21 7.43
C TYR A 168 -9.19 -2.25 8.13
N MET A 169 -9.29 -3.08 9.17
CA MET A 169 -10.50 -3.29 9.95
C MET A 169 -10.41 -2.55 11.29
N PHE A 170 -11.35 -1.65 11.55
CA PHE A 170 -11.45 -0.94 12.82
C PHE A 170 -12.63 -1.44 13.65
N ILE A 171 -12.37 -1.77 14.91
CA ILE A 171 -13.37 -2.06 15.95
C ILE A 171 -13.26 -1.01 17.07
N ALA A 172 -14.26 -0.92 17.95
CA ALA A 172 -14.23 -0.03 19.11
C ALA A 172 -14.44 -0.85 20.38
N GLU A 173 -13.69 -0.56 21.43
CA GLU A 173 -13.74 -1.28 22.70
C GLU A 173 -15.15 -1.31 23.31
N ASN A 174 -15.88 -0.18 23.24
CA ASN A 174 -17.21 -0.02 23.80
C ASN A 174 -18.33 -0.07 22.75
N ASP A 175 -18.07 -0.63 21.55
CA ASP A 175 -19.14 -0.91 20.58
C ASP A 175 -19.95 -2.16 20.99
N LEU A 176 -21.03 -2.45 20.25
CA LEU A 176 -21.84 -3.64 20.49
C LEU A 176 -20.99 -4.92 20.31
N PRO A 177 -21.09 -5.90 21.22
CA PRO A 177 -20.28 -7.14 21.14
C PRO A 177 -20.36 -7.83 19.78
N GLY A 178 -21.55 -7.92 19.18
CA GLY A 178 -21.72 -8.55 17.87
C GLY A 178 -20.97 -7.84 16.72
N ARG A 179 -20.71 -6.52 16.81
CA ARG A 179 -19.90 -5.79 15.82
C ARG A 179 -18.42 -6.11 15.97
N ILE A 180 -17.95 -6.12 17.22
CA ILE A 180 -16.59 -6.51 17.59
C ILE A 180 -16.32 -7.95 17.14
N GLU A 181 -17.21 -8.88 17.48
CA GLU A 181 -17.13 -10.30 17.11
C GLU A 181 -17.17 -10.51 15.59
N ASN A 182 -18.00 -9.77 14.85
CA ASN A 182 -18.12 -9.93 13.40
C ASN A 182 -16.83 -9.59 12.65
N LEU A 183 -16.21 -8.43 12.92
CA LEU A 183 -14.95 -8.03 12.28
C LEU A 183 -13.76 -8.83 12.81
N THR A 184 -13.69 -9.08 14.12
CA THR A 184 -12.61 -9.89 14.72
C THR A 184 -12.63 -11.31 14.16
N GLY A 185 -13.81 -11.93 14.05
CA GLY A 185 -13.95 -13.27 13.49
C GLY A 185 -13.56 -13.34 12.00
N ILE A 186 -13.88 -12.31 11.20
CA ILE A 186 -13.42 -12.24 9.81
C ILE A 186 -11.90 -12.23 9.75
N PHE A 187 -11.26 -11.38 10.55
CA PHE A 187 -9.80 -11.31 10.63
C PHE A 187 -9.20 -12.66 11.05
N GLU A 188 -9.65 -13.24 12.16
CA GLU A 188 -9.11 -14.48 12.74
C GLU A 188 -9.32 -15.69 11.83
N ASN A 189 -10.39 -15.73 11.04
CA ASN A 189 -10.65 -16.82 10.11
C ASN A 189 -9.80 -16.75 8.83
N HIS A 190 -9.30 -15.58 8.44
CA HIS A 190 -8.62 -15.38 7.15
C HIS A 190 -7.12 -15.04 7.28
N ARG A 191 -6.64 -14.53 8.41
CA ARG A 191 -5.19 -14.35 8.61
C ARG A 191 -4.38 -15.65 8.46
N PRO A 192 -4.82 -16.81 8.97
CA PRO A 192 -4.14 -18.09 8.72
C PRO A 192 -4.15 -18.53 7.25
N LEU A 193 -4.97 -17.88 6.40
CA LEU A 193 -5.04 -18.14 4.96
C LEU A 193 -4.15 -17.18 4.16
N GLY A 194 -3.38 -16.31 4.82
CA GLY A 194 -2.51 -15.32 4.16
C GLY A 194 -3.17 -13.96 3.94
N ALA A 195 -4.31 -13.66 4.58
CA ALA A 195 -4.96 -12.37 4.36
C ALA A 195 -4.08 -11.17 4.76
N LYS A 196 -4.00 -10.17 3.87
CA LYS A 196 -3.19 -8.95 4.04
C LYS A 196 -3.92 -7.90 4.87
N TRP A 197 -4.40 -8.31 6.04
CA TRP A 197 -5.36 -7.54 6.83
C TRP A 197 -4.79 -7.05 8.16
N VAL A 198 -5.27 -5.88 8.56
CA VAL A 198 -5.02 -5.24 9.85
C VAL A 198 -6.34 -5.24 10.65
N LEU A 199 -6.24 -5.50 11.96
CA LEU A 199 -7.33 -5.27 12.90
C LEU A 199 -6.87 -4.30 13.99
N ALA A 200 -7.53 -3.16 14.10
CA ALA A 200 -7.27 -2.16 15.14
C ALA A 200 -8.48 -1.96 16.04
N MET A 201 -8.23 -2.00 17.36
CA MET A 201 -9.21 -1.63 18.36
C MET A 201 -8.98 -0.20 18.81
N GLU A 202 -9.99 0.65 18.63
CA GLU A 202 -10.02 1.99 19.20
C GLU A 202 -10.44 1.90 20.67
N GLN A 203 -9.54 2.27 21.58
CA GLN A 203 -9.75 2.22 23.03
C GLN A 203 -10.79 3.27 23.46
N GLY A 204 -11.63 2.93 24.44
CA GLY A 204 -12.64 3.83 24.98
C GLY A 204 -13.78 4.23 24.05
N ALA A 205 -13.63 4.05 22.73
CA ALA A 205 -14.56 4.50 21.72
C ALA A 205 -15.81 3.63 21.63
N THR A 206 -16.89 4.25 21.13
CA THR A 206 -18.16 3.57 20.84
C THR A 206 -18.34 3.48 19.32
N HIS A 207 -19.58 3.46 18.84
CA HIS A 207 -19.88 3.39 17.41
C HIS A 207 -19.72 4.76 16.72
N THR A 208 -18.48 5.20 16.56
CA THR A 208 -18.09 6.48 15.94
C THR A 208 -17.16 6.27 14.75
N GLU A 209 -17.14 7.21 13.81
CA GLU A 209 -16.20 7.19 12.69
C GLU A 209 -14.76 7.46 13.18
N ILE A 210 -13.76 6.85 12.54
CA ILE A 210 -12.36 7.15 12.82
C ILE A 210 -12.04 8.54 12.29
N THR A 211 -11.52 9.41 13.16
CA THR A 211 -11.18 10.81 12.82
C THR A 211 -9.68 11.06 12.69
N ASP A 212 -8.86 10.03 12.88
CA ASP A 212 -7.42 10.08 12.59
C ASP A 212 -7.18 9.96 11.08
N TRP A 213 -7.36 11.07 10.38
CA TRP A 213 -7.17 11.14 8.93
C TRP A 213 -5.72 10.89 8.51
N ASN A 214 -4.73 11.16 9.38
CA ASN A 214 -3.35 10.86 9.06
C ASN A 214 -3.12 9.34 8.97
N LEU A 215 -3.68 8.58 9.91
CA LEU A 215 -3.67 7.11 9.88
C LEU A 215 -4.36 6.56 8.61
N LEU A 216 -5.58 7.04 8.33
CA LEU A 216 -6.37 6.59 7.19
C LEU A 216 -5.68 6.91 5.86
N ASN A 217 -5.16 8.14 5.71
CA ASN A 217 -4.51 8.59 4.49
C ASN A 217 -3.16 7.88 4.29
N THR A 218 -2.34 7.73 5.33
CA THR A 218 -1.06 7.00 5.21
C THR A 218 -1.28 5.58 4.72
N TYR A 219 -2.29 4.89 5.24
CA TYR A 219 -2.64 3.55 4.78
C TYR A 219 -3.11 3.54 3.33
N PHE A 220 -4.02 4.45 2.96
CA PHE A 220 -4.47 4.61 1.58
C PHE A 220 -3.31 4.77 0.61
N GLU A 221 -2.43 5.72 0.87
CA GLU A 221 -1.32 6.08 -0.03
C GLU A 221 -0.28 4.97 -0.13
N THR A 222 0.03 4.33 0.99
CA THR A 222 0.96 3.18 1.01
C THR A 222 0.40 2.02 0.18
N VAL A 223 -0.89 1.71 0.34
CA VAL A 223 -1.52 0.62 -0.40
C VAL A 223 -1.66 0.98 -1.89
N ALA A 224 -2.02 2.23 -2.21
CA ALA A 224 -2.10 2.70 -3.58
C ALA A 224 -0.76 2.62 -4.30
N SER A 225 0.33 3.11 -3.69
CA SER A 225 1.66 3.10 -4.30
C SER A 225 2.20 1.69 -4.55
N LEU A 226 1.91 0.74 -3.65
CA LEU A 226 2.37 -0.64 -3.81
C LEU A 226 1.52 -1.45 -4.79
N ARG A 227 0.21 -1.18 -4.86
CA ARG A 227 -0.75 -1.98 -5.65
C ARG A 227 -0.93 -1.47 -7.07
N LEU A 228 -0.78 -0.18 -7.32
CA LEU A 228 -0.82 0.34 -8.67
C LEU A 228 0.51 0.05 -9.39
N PRO A 229 0.47 -0.43 -10.64
CA PRO A 229 1.68 -0.48 -11.44
C PRO A 229 2.11 0.96 -11.74
N GLU A 230 3.41 1.19 -11.82
CA GLU A 230 3.99 2.53 -11.94
C GLU A 230 3.52 3.32 -13.18
N ASN A 231 3.27 2.62 -14.28
CA ASN A 231 2.71 3.18 -15.51
C ASN A 231 1.50 2.32 -15.92
N PRO A 232 0.33 2.51 -15.29
CA PRO A 232 -0.83 1.68 -15.56
C PRO A 232 -1.33 1.93 -16.99
N ASP A 233 -1.57 0.87 -17.75
CA ASP A 233 -2.30 1.00 -19.02
C ASP A 233 -3.80 1.14 -18.72
N MET A 234 -4.27 2.39 -18.70
CA MET A 234 -5.65 2.73 -18.37
C MET A 234 -6.66 2.41 -19.50
N SER A 235 -6.21 1.89 -20.64
CA SER A 235 -7.11 1.49 -21.75
C SER A 235 -7.86 0.17 -21.49
N GLN A 236 -7.45 -0.56 -20.46
CA GLN A 236 -8.02 -1.84 -20.02
C GLN A 236 -8.00 -1.92 -18.49
N PRO A 237 -8.74 -2.87 -17.86
CA PRO A 237 -8.68 -3.03 -16.41
C PRO A 237 -7.25 -3.15 -15.90
N VAL A 238 -6.89 -2.30 -14.93
CA VAL A 238 -5.51 -2.19 -14.42
C VAL A 238 -5.12 -3.48 -13.69
N PRO A 239 -4.06 -4.19 -14.11
CA PRO A 239 -3.57 -5.35 -13.38
C PRO A 239 -2.84 -4.90 -12.11
N LEU A 240 -3.51 -5.01 -10.96
CA LEU A 240 -2.95 -4.62 -9.67
C LEU A 240 -1.80 -5.55 -9.26
N ASN A 241 -0.74 -4.97 -8.69
CA ASN A 241 0.41 -5.72 -8.18
C ASN A 241 -0.01 -6.67 -7.05
N ILE A 242 0.53 -7.88 -7.07
CA ILE A 242 0.43 -8.80 -5.94
C ILE A 242 1.54 -8.45 -4.97
N LEU A 243 1.18 -8.19 -3.72
CA LEU A 243 2.16 -7.92 -2.66
C LEU A 243 2.75 -9.25 -2.16
N SER A 244 4.06 -9.32 -1.94
CA SER A 244 4.63 -10.48 -1.24
C SER A 244 4.23 -10.46 0.23
N ASP A 245 4.26 -11.61 0.91
CA ASP A 245 4.06 -11.64 2.36
C ASP A 245 5.29 -11.11 3.11
N SER A 246 6.49 -11.26 2.54
CA SER A 246 7.76 -10.91 3.15
C SER A 246 8.03 -9.40 3.28
N ILE A 247 7.33 -8.56 2.51
CA ILE A 247 7.41 -7.10 2.70
C ILE A 247 6.74 -6.65 4.01
N ALA A 248 6.00 -7.56 4.66
CA ALA A 248 5.16 -7.19 5.77
C ALA A 248 5.95 -6.77 7.00
N TRP A 249 5.38 -5.81 7.68
CA TRP A 249 5.53 -5.70 9.12
C TRP A 249 4.34 -6.40 9.76
N LEU A 250 4.57 -7.04 10.91
CA LEU A 250 3.61 -7.84 11.62
C LEU A 250 3.34 -7.23 12.99
N GLY A 251 2.09 -7.29 13.45
CA GLY A 251 1.65 -6.69 14.71
C GLY A 251 0.94 -7.66 15.64
N ASN A 252 1.44 -7.80 16.87
CA ASN A 252 0.84 -8.59 17.93
C ASN A 252 -0.31 -7.79 18.57
N ARG A 253 -1.56 -8.20 18.38
CA ARG A 253 -2.72 -7.46 18.92
C ARG A 253 -2.77 -7.42 20.46
N PRO A 254 -2.46 -8.51 21.19
CA PRO A 254 -2.35 -8.46 22.65
C PRO A 254 -1.26 -7.57 23.25
N THR A 255 -0.06 -7.55 22.67
CA THR A 255 1.11 -6.82 23.24
C THR A 255 1.36 -5.47 22.55
N TRP A 256 0.72 -5.25 21.41
CA TRP A 256 0.95 -4.15 20.46
C TRP A 256 2.33 -4.12 19.84
N GLU A 257 3.14 -5.17 20.04
CA GLU A 257 4.48 -5.24 19.47
C GLU A 257 4.42 -5.39 17.96
N ILE A 258 5.27 -4.63 17.26
CA ILE A 258 5.46 -4.77 15.81
C ILE A 258 6.86 -5.30 15.49
N GLY A 259 7.00 -6.02 14.38
CA GLY A 259 8.29 -6.48 13.86
C GLY A 259 8.24 -6.73 12.36
N SER A 260 9.39 -6.74 11.69
CA SER A 260 9.46 -7.17 10.29
C SER A 260 9.11 -8.64 10.15
N TRP A 261 8.69 -9.07 8.96
CA TRP A 261 8.38 -10.47 8.64
C TRP A 261 9.43 -11.46 9.16
N GLU A 262 10.70 -11.18 8.90
CA GLU A 262 11.83 -12.04 9.29
C GLU A 262 12.10 -12.08 10.81
N CYS A 263 11.74 -11.01 11.52
CA CYS A 263 12.07 -10.86 12.95
C CYS A 263 10.89 -11.14 13.88
N TYR A 264 9.68 -11.28 13.33
CA TYR A 264 8.48 -11.49 14.11
C TYR A 264 8.48 -12.90 14.71
N SER A 265 8.66 -12.99 16.03
CA SER A 265 8.80 -14.26 16.74
C SER A 265 7.47 -14.94 17.09
N ASP A 266 6.37 -14.20 17.00
CA ASP A 266 5.03 -14.71 17.30
C ASP A 266 4.35 -15.31 16.06
N SER A 267 3.14 -15.85 16.24
CA SER A 267 2.39 -16.49 15.16
C SER A 267 1.93 -15.47 14.11
N VAL A 268 2.49 -15.57 12.90
CA VAL A 268 2.09 -14.82 11.70
C VAL A 268 0.60 -14.95 11.41
N ASP A 269 0.03 -16.15 11.61
CA ASP A 269 -1.39 -16.48 11.36
C ASP A 269 -2.36 -15.65 12.21
N SER A 270 -1.88 -15.02 13.27
CA SER A 270 -2.69 -14.22 14.21
C SER A 270 -2.33 -12.73 14.25
N ALA A 271 -1.20 -12.36 13.63
CA ALA A 271 -0.66 -11.01 13.63
C ALA A 271 -1.45 -10.09 12.70
N CYS A 272 -1.45 -8.78 12.90
CA CYS A 272 -1.81 -7.85 11.83
C CYS A 272 -0.73 -7.89 10.73
N TRP A 273 -1.12 -7.70 9.47
CA TRP A 273 -0.21 -7.58 8.34
C TRP A 273 -0.18 -6.12 7.88
N PHE A 274 0.98 -5.48 7.93
CA PHE A 274 1.19 -4.09 7.50
C PHE A 274 2.08 -4.06 6.26
N PRO A 275 1.74 -3.28 5.23
CA PRO A 275 2.56 -3.19 4.02
C PRO A 275 3.93 -2.53 4.26
N THR A 276 4.06 -1.74 5.33
CA THR A 276 5.30 -1.04 5.69
C THR A 276 5.41 -0.88 7.21
N ARG A 277 6.63 -0.60 7.67
CA ARG A 277 6.93 -0.20 9.05
C ARG A 277 6.05 0.96 9.52
N THR A 278 5.96 2.01 8.70
CA THR A 278 5.23 3.24 9.02
C THR A 278 3.75 2.96 9.32
N VAL A 279 3.11 2.08 8.54
CA VAL A 279 1.73 1.67 8.80
C VAL A 279 1.64 0.90 10.13
N GLY A 280 2.59 0.01 10.41
CA GLY A 280 2.67 -0.72 11.68
C GLY A 280 2.86 0.20 12.88
N GLU A 281 3.73 1.20 12.79
CA GLU A 281 3.97 2.18 13.85
C GLU A 281 2.73 3.05 14.11
N GLN A 282 2.02 3.48 13.06
CA GLN A 282 0.77 4.22 13.23
C GLN A 282 -0.35 3.34 13.80
N TRP A 283 -0.44 2.07 13.40
CA TRP A 283 -1.35 1.11 14.04
C TRP A 283 -1.03 0.96 15.52
N GLN A 284 0.24 0.77 15.88
CA GLN A 284 0.69 0.63 17.27
C GLN A 284 0.33 1.86 18.09
N ALA A 285 0.61 3.06 17.57
CA ALA A 285 0.25 4.31 18.21
C ALA A 285 -1.27 4.44 18.41
N PHE A 286 -2.05 4.05 17.40
CA PHE A 286 -3.52 4.09 17.46
C PHE A 286 -4.08 3.12 18.52
N VAL A 287 -3.69 1.84 18.49
CA VAL A 287 -4.27 0.82 19.39
C VAL A 287 -3.81 0.93 20.84
N SER A 288 -2.65 1.58 21.07
CA SER A 288 -2.08 1.80 22.40
C SER A 288 -2.39 3.19 22.98
N GLU A 289 -3.14 4.04 22.28
CA GLU A 289 -3.33 5.46 22.62
C GLU A 289 -1.99 6.22 22.81
N GLY A 290 -0.97 5.83 22.04
CA GLY A 290 0.39 6.37 22.10
C GLY A 290 1.21 5.92 23.31
N LEU A 291 0.74 4.92 24.08
CA LEU A 291 1.44 4.41 25.26
C LEU A 291 2.56 3.41 24.92
N ALA A 292 2.49 2.75 23.77
CA ALA A 292 3.57 1.91 23.26
C ALA A 292 4.49 2.76 22.38
N THR A 293 5.78 2.83 22.76
CA THR A 293 6.81 3.47 21.95
C THR A 293 7.94 2.47 21.72
N ASP A 294 8.21 2.18 20.44
CA ASP A 294 9.40 1.47 19.95
C ASP A 294 9.59 0.07 20.53
N THR A 295 8.74 -0.85 20.08
CA THR A 295 8.94 -2.31 20.28
C THR A 295 9.55 -2.97 19.05
N SER A 296 9.97 -2.19 18.05
CA SER A 296 10.40 -2.67 16.74
C SER A 296 11.70 -3.43 16.89
N SER A 297 11.61 -4.73 17.18
CA SER A 297 12.80 -5.57 17.32
C SER A 297 13.38 -5.87 15.94
N CYS A 298 14.44 -5.13 15.65
CA CYS A 298 15.66 -5.58 14.99
C CYS A 298 15.69 -5.66 13.46
N TYR A 299 16.87 -5.27 12.96
CA TYR A 299 17.42 -5.75 11.70
C TYR A 299 17.57 -7.28 11.76
N PRO A 300 17.25 -8.01 10.68
CA PRO A 300 17.37 -9.45 10.61
C PRO A 300 18.78 -9.94 10.99
N THR A 301 18.85 -10.91 11.90
CA THR A 301 20.08 -11.68 12.13
C THR A 301 20.15 -12.79 11.08
N TYR A 302 20.92 -12.57 10.03
CA TYR A 302 21.19 -13.60 9.03
C TYR A 302 22.09 -14.69 9.62
N ASP A 303 21.58 -15.93 9.64
CA ASP A 303 22.34 -17.08 10.12
C ASP A 303 23.40 -17.52 9.09
N SER A 304 24.10 -18.62 9.39
CA SER A 304 25.16 -19.15 8.52
C SER A 304 24.66 -19.71 7.17
N THR A 305 23.36 -19.72 6.90
CA THR A 305 22.80 -20.20 5.61
C THR A 305 22.83 -19.13 4.53
N TYR A 306 22.91 -17.85 4.90
CA TYR A 306 22.99 -16.76 3.96
C TYR A 306 24.36 -16.65 3.30
N VAL A 307 24.35 -16.51 1.98
CA VAL A 307 25.51 -16.17 1.16
C VAL A 307 25.39 -14.71 0.74
N TYR A 308 26.50 -13.99 0.80
CA TYR A 308 26.56 -12.58 0.47
C TYR A 308 27.37 -12.37 -0.80
N PHE A 309 26.91 -11.47 -1.65
CA PHE A 309 27.58 -11.10 -2.88
C PHE A 309 27.82 -9.60 -2.90
N THR A 310 29.01 -9.19 -3.34
CA THR A 310 29.24 -7.80 -3.76
C THR A 310 28.71 -7.63 -5.17
N VAL A 311 27.95 -6.57 -5.36
CA VAL A 311 27.43 -6.11 -6.64
C VAL A 311 28.27 -4.92 -7.10
N GLY A 312 28.82 -5.03 -8.31
CA GLY A 312 29.52 -3.96 -8.98
C GLY A 312 28.66 -3.30 -10.05
N ILE A 313 29.11 -2.15 -10.55
CA ILE A 313 28.44 -1.42 -11.64
C ILE A 313 29.44 -1.22 -12.77
N HIS A 314 29.06 -1.67 -13.98
CA HIS A 314 29.87 -1.50 -15.17
C HIS A 314 30.18 -0.03 -15.42
N GLY A 315 31.48 0.30 -15.52
CA GLY A 315 31.93 1.67 -15.77
C GLY A 315 32.00 2.58 -14.54
N ALA A 316 31.66 2.10 -13.33
CA ALA A 316 31.81 2.83 -12.08
C ALA A 316 32.96 2.26 -11.22
N GLY A 317 33.41 3.05 -10.25
CA GLY A 317 34.42 2.64 -9.28
C GLY A 317 33.85 1.83 -8.11
N ASP A 318 34.73 1.37 -7.23
CA ASP A 318 34.34 0.51 -6.11
C ASP A 318 33.50 1.21 -5.04
N GLU A 319 33.50 2.54 -5.05
CA GLU A 319 32.65 3.39 -4.22
C GLU A 319 31.16 3.20 -4.48
N SER A 320 30.77 2.71 -5.66
CA SER A 320 29.37 2.44 -6.01
C SER A 320 29.00 0.96 -5.81
N ASN A 321 29.89 0.13 -5.24
CA ASN A 321 29.54 -1.25 -4.93
C ASN A 321 28.57 -1.31 -3.75
N TYR A 322 27.67 -2.27 -3.78
CA TYR A 322 26.77 -2.60 -2.67
C TYR A 322 26.73 -4.12 -2.49
N ALA A 323 26.19 -4.59 -1.37
CA ALA A 323 26.07 -5.99 -1.04
C ALA A 323 24.61 -6.45 -1.11
N VAL A 324 24.42 -7.71 -1.48
CA VAL A 324 23.14 -8.43 -1.45
C VAL A 324 23.32 -9.77 -0.76
N ALA A 325 22.26 -10.27 -0.13
CA ALA A 325 22.29 -11.55 0.57
C ALA A 325 21.14 -12.46 0.10
N THR A 326 21.38 -13.77 0.11
CA THR A 326 20.33 -14.77 -0.16
C THR A 326 20.72 -16.12 0.45
N ASN A 327 19.74 -16.89 0.88
CA ASN A 327 19.89 -18.32 1.20
C ASN A 327 19.09 -19.21 0.22
N ASN A 328 18.62 -18.64 -0.89
CA ASN A 328 17.95 -19.36 -1.96
C ASN A 328 18.99 -20.07 -2.83
N ASP A 329 19.04 -21.40 -2.74
CA ASP A 329 20.00 -22.24 -3.48
C ASP A 329 19.98 -21.99 -5.00
N GLU A 330 18.82 -21.69 -5.60
CA GLU A 330 18.73 -21.41 -7.04
C GLU A 330 19.40 -20.09 -7.38
N LEU A 331 19.11 -19.03 -6.63
CA LEU A 331 19.71 -17.71 -6.84
C LEU A 331 21.22 -17.72 -6.56
N ILE A 332 21.65 -18.45 -5.52
CA ILE A 332 23.08 -18.69 -5.22
C ILE A 332 23.79 -19.34 -6.42
N ASN A 333 23.18 -20.37 -7.00
CA ASN A 333 23.75 -21.05 -8.17
C ASN A 333 23.81 -20.11 -9.37
N GLN A 334 22.79 -19.29 -9.62
CA GLN A 334 22.82 -18.29 -10.69
C GLN A 334 23.94 -17.27 -10.49
N CYS A 335 24.12 -16.75 -9.27
CA CYS A 335 25.21 -15.83 -8.94
C CYS A 335 26.58 -16.46 -9.19
N ARG A 336 26.77 -17.71 -8.77
CA ARG A 336 28.02 -18.46 -9.02
C ARG A 336 28.25 -18.73 -10.50
N THR A 337 27.21 -19.00 -11.28
CA THR A 337 27.32 -19.08 -12.75
C THR A 337 27.76 -17.75 -13.36
N GLN A 338 27.26 -16.61 -12.88
CA GLN A 338 27.76 -15.30 -13.32
C GLN A 338 29.25 -15.10 -12.96
N LEU A 339 29.68 -15.58 -11.79
CA LEU A 339 31.09 -15.49 -11.37
C LEU A 339 32.05 -16.31 -12.23
N GLU A 340 31.59 -17.35 -12.93
CA GLU A 340 32.38 -18.12 -13.88
C GLU A 340 32.64 -17.37 -15.21
N LEU A 341 31.83 -16.35 -15.51
CA LEU A 341 31.95 -15.52 -16.71
C LEU A 341 32.98 -14.40 -16.52
N PRO A 342 33.65 -13.95 -17.60
CA PRO A 342 34.35 -12.68 -17.62
C PRO A 342 33.41 -11.54 -17.21
N THR A 343 33.92 -10.52 -16.49
CA THR A 343 33.10 -9.40 -15.99
C THR A 343 32.22 -8.78 -17.07
N GLU A 344 32.79 -8.50 -18.25
CA GLU A 344 32.09 -7.90 -19.39
C GLU A 344 30.92 -8.74 -19.95
N GLU A 345 30.87 -10.04 -19.62
CA GLU A 345 29.80 -10.97 -20.03
C GLU A 345 28.73 -11.14 -18.95
N ARG A 346 28.90 -10.54 -17.76
CA ARG A 346 27.92 -10.57 -16.67
C ARG A 346 26.88 -9.47 -16.89
N VAL A 347 25.86 -9.81 -17.67
CA VAL A 347 24.81 -8.87 -18.13
C VAL A 347 23.50 -8.98 -17.36
N LEU A 348 23.36 -9.96 -16.46
CA LEU A 348 22.19 -10.05 -15.59
C LEU A 348 22.35 -9.06 -14.44
N HIS A 349 21.45 -8.09 -14.36
CA HIS A 349 21.47 -7.05 -13.34
C HIS A 349 20.62 -7.43 -12.13
N ILE A 350 20.95 -6.82 -10.99
CA ILE A 350 20.14 -6.97 -9.78
C ILE A 350 18.85 -6.18 -9.93
N ASN A 351 17.72 -6.82 -9.61
CA ASN A 351 16.44 -6.17 -9.41
C ASN A 351 15.86 -6.65 -8.08
N GLY A 352 15.70 -5.76 -7.10
CA GLY A 352 15.25 -6.13 -5.76
C GLY A 352 14.61 -5.02 -4.96
N PHE A 353 13.78 -5.41 -4.01
CA PHE A 353 13.09 -4.49 -3.10
C PHE A 353 14.05 -3.89 -2.07
N LEU A 354 13.81 -2.63 -1.72
CA LEU A 354 14.64 -1.85 -0.79
C LEU A 354 14.01 -1.78 0.61
N ASP A 355 14.85 -1.73 1.63
CA ASP A 355 14.45 -1.35 2.99
C ASP A 355 15.50 -0.42 3.63
N TYR A 356 15.10 0.27 4.70
CA TYR A 356 15.93 1.19 5.45
C TYR A 356 17.04 0.47 6.21
N GLY A 357 18.16 1.17 6.40
CA GLY A 357 19.35 0.68 7.07
C GLY A 357 20.13 -0.31 6.22
N ASP A 358 21.38 -0.56 6.61
CA ASP A 358 22.35 -1.37 5.87
C ASP A 358 22.10 -2.89 5.91
N GLY A 359 21.05 -3.33 6.61
CA GLY A 359 20.81 -4.75 6.92
C GLY A 359 21.94 -5.40 7.74
N GLY A 360 22.93 -4.66 8.23
CA GLY A 360 24.15 -5.20 8.84
C GLY A 360 25.17 -5.81 7.85
N PHE A 361 24.95 -5.72 6.53
CA PHE A 361 25.89 -6.24 5.51
C PHE A 361 26.18 -5.28 4.36
N ASN A 362 25.36 -4.23 4.17
CA ASN A 362 25.47 -3.31 3.02
C ASN A 362 26.20 -1.99 3.36
N GLN A 363 27.16 -2.02 4.28
CA GLN A 363 27.96 -0.83 4.58
C GLN A 363 28.76 -0.38 3.34
N PRO A 364 28.87 0.94 3.05
CA PRO A 364 28.50 2.08 3.91
C PRO A 364 27.08 2.61 3.72
N TRP A 365 26.23 1.93 2.95
CA TRP A 365 24.89 2.42 2.58
C TRP A 365 23.92 2.39 3.75
N SER A 366 23.03 3.38 3.82
CA SER A 366 21.97 3.49 4.83
C SER A 366 20.67 2.78 4.39
N TRP A 367 20.79 1.85 3.45
CA TRP A 367 19.73 1.04 2.86
C TRP A 367 20.28 -0.33 2.48
N HIS A 368 19.42 -1.29 2.21
CA HIS A 368 19.79 -2.59 1.67
C HIS A 368 18.72 -3.12 0.74
N ILE A 369 19.10 -4.05 -0.15
CA ILE A 369 18.13 -4.88 -0.84
C ILE A 369 17.71 -6.00 0.11
N ILE A 370 16.41 -6.17 0.29
CA ILE A 370 15.82 -7.17 1.18
C ILE A 370 16.26 -8.57 0.71
N PRO A 371 16.91 -9.39 1.58
CA PRO A 371 17.38 -10.70 1.16
C PRO A 371 16.27 -11.61 0.67
N ASN A 372 16.58 -12.40 -0.36
CA ASN A 372 15.64 -13.26 -1.11
C ASN A 372 14.53 -12.52 -1.89
N GLU A 373 14.40 -11.20 -1.74
CA GLU A 373 13.43 -10.35 -2.47
C GLU A 373 14.10 -9.63 -3.65
N TRP A 374 14.98 -10.35 -4.34
CA TRP A 374 15.68 -9.86 -5.51
C TRP A 374 16.00 -11.00 -6.48
N VAL A 375 16.21 -10.62 -7.74
CA VAL A 375 16.52 -11.53 -8.84
C VAL A 375 17.67 -11.00 -9.68
N LEU A 376 18.30 -11.91 -10.42
CA LEU A 376 19.12 -11.57 -11.58
C LEU A 376 18.20 -11.45 -12.80
N ALA A 377 18.02 -10.22 -13.27
CA ALA A 377 17.08 -9.89 -14.34
C ALA A 377 17.82 -9.62 -15.67
N GLU A 378 17.15 -9.93 -16.78
CA GLU A 378 17.58 -9.50 -18.12
C GLU A 378 17.02 -8.11 -18.47
N MET A 379 15.86 -7.76 -17.92
CA MET A 379 15.18 -6.49 -18.14
C MET A 379 14.40 -6.08 -16.88
N SER A 380 14.36 -4.78 -16.62
CA SER A 380 13.53 -4.15 -15.59
C SER A 380 12.91 -2.86 -16.12
N ILE A 381 11.98 -2.26 -15.39
CA ILE A 381 11.45 -0.93 -15.72
C ILE A 381 12.52 0.15 -15.51
N GLY A 382 12.44 1.27 -16.23
CA GLY A 382 13.46 2.32 -16.20
C GLY A 382 13.52 3.09 -14.88
N THR A 383 12.47 3.05 -14.07
CA THR A 383 12.31 3.93 -12.90
C THR A 383 13.10 3.47 -11.70
N CYS A 384 13.28 2.15 -11.55
CA CYS A 384 14.17 1.61 -10.54
C CYS A 384 15.65 1.59 -10.99
N ASN A 385 15.95 2.04 -12.22
CA ASN A 385 17.32 2.10 -12.73
C ASN A 385 18.03 3.36 -12.27
N ALA A 386 18.74 3.25 -11.15
CA ALA A 386 19.56 4.33 -10.63
C ALA A 386 20.88 3.82 -10.04
N PRO A 387 21.88 4.70 -9.94
CA PRO A 387 23.08 4.41 -9.17
C PRO A 387 22.77 4.39 -7.65
N PRO A 388 23.45 3.55 -6.85
CA PRO A 388 23.35 3.44 -5.39
C PRO A 388 23.34 4.77 -4.63
N GLU A 389 24.11 5.76 -5.10
CA GLU A 389 24.19 7.09 -4.51
C GLU A 389 22.86 7.83 -4.55
N ASN A 390 22.01 7.57 -5.55
CA ASN A 390 20.70 8.21 -5.63
C ASN A 390 19.77 7.70 -4.51
N VAL A 391 19.85 6.40 -4.19
CA VAL A 391 19.11 5.81 -3.08
C VAL A 391 19.57 6.44 -1.77
N GLU A 392 20.88 6.54 -1.56
CA GLU A 392 21.45 7.14 -0.34
C GLU A 392 21.04 8.60 -0.14
N ASN A 393 21.01 9.37 -1.24
CA ASN A 393 20.68 10.80 -1.18
C ASN A 393 19.19 11.08 -0.92
N ASP A 394 18.30 10.10 -1.17
CA ASP A 394 16.86 10.24 -0.97
C ASP A 394 16.21 8.90 -0.59
N LEU A 395 16.57 8.40 0.59
CA LEU A 395 16.03 7.15 1.14
C LEU A 395 14.49 7.13 1.16
N GLY A 396 13.89 8.26 1.50
CA GLY A 396 12.43 8.40 1.61
C GLY A 396 11.74 8.13 0.28
N TYR A 397 12.17 8.79 -0.79
CA TYR A 397 11.63 8.56 -2.13
C TYR A 397 11.93 7.14 -2.62
N TRP A 398 13.17 6.69 -2.52
CA TRP A 398 13.56 5.40 -3.09
C TRP A 398 12.93 4.21 -2.38
N ILE A 399 12.78 4.26 -1.06
CA ILE A 399 12.20 3.14 -0.30
C ILE A 399 10.67 3.24 -0.27
N ASN A 400 10.09 4.42 -0.05
CA ASN A 400 8.63 4.53 0.12
C ASN A 400 7.87 4.73 -1.20
N THR A 401 8.50 5.31 -2.23
CA THR A 401 7.86 5.61 -3.52
C THR A 401 8.29 4.63 -4.60
N VAL A 402 9.60 4.45 -4.82
CA VAL A 402 10.10 3.52 -5.86
C VAL A 402 10.05 2.07 -5.37
N GLY A 403 10.38 1.83 -4.10
CA GLY A 403 10.32 0.53 -3.43
C GLY A 403 11.38 -0.50 -3.85
N GLN A 404 12.09 -0.28 -4.96
CA GLN A 404 13.03 -1.25 -5.53
C GLN A 404 14.20 -0.58 -6.25
N LEU A 405 15.34 -1.28 -6.33
CA LEU A 405 16.51 -0.92 -7.11
C LEU A 405 16.74 -1.96 -8.20
N CYS A 406 16.77 -1.50 -9.46
CA CYS A 406 17.07 -2.30 -10.63
C CYS A 406 18.15 -1.65 -11.49
N ASN A 407 19.35 -1.47 -10.93
CA ASN A 407 20.44 -0.82 -11.65
C ASN A 407 20.87 -1.69 -12.85
N TRP A 408 20.53 -1.29 -14.08
CA TRP A 408 20.76 -2.09 -15.29
C TRP A 408 22.24 -2.35 -15.61
N SER A 409 23.14 -1.54 -15.05
CA SER A 409 24.58 -1.73 -15.23
C SER A 409 25.20 -2.56 -14.11
N SER A 410 24.40 -3.04 -13.16
CA SER A 410 24.89 -3.86 -12.05
C SER A 410 25.23 -5.28 -12.48
N TYR A 411 26.17 -5.90 -11.78
CA TYR A 411 26.57 -7.29 -11.99
C TYR A 411 27.11 -7.91 -10.70
N ILE A 412 27.05 -9.24 -10.57
CA ILE A 412 27.68 -9.95 -9.46
C ILE A 412 29.20 -9.85 -9.59
N LYS A 413 29.84 -9.14 -8.67
CA LYS A 413 31.28 -8.88 -8.68
C LYS A 413 32.05 -10.03 -8.04
N GLU A 414 31.69 -10.39 -6.81
CA GLU A 414 32.32 -11.46 -6.03
C GLU A 414 31.38 -12.03 -4.95
N GLU A 415 31.60 -13.29 -4.58
CA GLU A 415 31.00 -13.91 -3.39
C GLU A 415 31.87 -13.56 -2.17
N LEU A 416 31.25 -13.02 -1.11
CA LEU A 416 31.96 -12.69 0.12
C LEU A 416 32.19 -13.96 0.94
N SER A 417 33.44 -14.25 1.27
CA SER A 417 33.78 -15.39 2.13
C SER A 417 33.42 -15.07 3.60
N GLY A 418 32.85 -16.06 4.29
CA GLY A 418 32.33 -15.96 5.66
C GLY A 418 33.35 -15.63 6.78
N GLU A 419 34.54 -15.13 6.46
CA GLU A 419 35.49 -14.57 7.43
C GLU A 419 35.43 -13.03 7.53
N ASN A 420 34.75 -12.35 6.60
CA ASN A 420 34.49 -10.92 6.70
C ASN A 420 33.18 -10.66 7.46
N THR A 421 33.15 -11.01 8.74
CA THR A 421 32.15 -10.46 9.65
C THR A 421 32.38 -8.95 9.72
N PHE A 422 31.50 -8.16 9.10
CA PHE A 422 31.41 -6.74 9.38
C PHE A 422 31.30 -6.55 10.89
N SER A 423 32.00 -5.57 11.42
CA SER A 423 32.03 -5.32 12.87
C SER A 423 30.65 -4.85 13.29
N VAL A 424 29.81 -5.77 13.77
CA VAL A 424 28.56 -5.44 14.44
C VAL A 424 28.94 -4.65 15.68
N THR A 425 28.83 -3.33 15.59
CA THR A 425 28.90 -2.48 16.78
C THR A 425 27.56 -2.67 17.48
N VAL A 426 27.52 -3.66 18.37
CA VAL A 426 26.44 -3.78 19.35
C VAL A 426 26.46 -2.50 20.17
N LEU A 427 25.59 -1.54 19.85
CA LEU A 427 25.25 -0.45 20.76
C LEU A 427 24.49 -1.06 21.93
N ASN A 428 25.24 -1.61 22.88
CA ASN A 428 24.73 -1.86 24.23
C ASN A 428 24.48 -0.50 24.89
N GLY A 429 23.35 0.12 24.58
CA GLY A 429 22.83 1.30 25.23
C GLY A 429 22.23 0.99 26.61
N TYR A 430 22.98 0.33 27.50
CA TYR A 430 22.71 0.41 28.94
C TYR A 430 23.36 1.69 29.46
N GLY A 431 22.59 2.77 29.43
CA GLY A 431 22.87 3.98 30.19
C GLY A 431 21.73 4.18 31.18
N ASP A 432 21.92 3.70 32.41
CA ASP A 432 21.08 4.07 33.55
C ASP A 432 21.15 5.59 33.74
N GLY A 433 20.17 6.30 33.17
CA GLY A 433 20.01 7.74 33.28
C GLY A 433 18.66 8.05 33.90
N PHE A 434 18.63 8.25 35.21
CA PHE A 434 17.47 8.79 35.92
C PHE A 434 17.03 10.12 35.29
N TYR A 435 15.85 10.14 34.66
CA TYR A 435 15.18 11.37 34.27
C TYR A 435 14.34 11.87 35.45
N GLN A 436 14.70 13.01 36.03
CA GLN A 436 13.80 13.75 36.91
C GLN A 436 12.97 14.74 36.07
N PRO A 437 11.65 14.85 36.32
CA PRO A 437 10.79 15.76 35.58
C PRO A 437 11.04 17.21 36.04
N GLY A 438 11.19 18.10 35.05
CA GLY A 438 11.11 19.55 35.18
C GLY A 438 10.02 20.09 34.28
#